data_AF-A0A4Q5GJ65-F1
#
_entry.id   AF-A0A4Q5GJ65-F1
#
_cell.length_a   1.000
_cell.length_b   1.000
_cell.length_c   1.000
_cell.angle_alpha   90.00
_cell.angle_beta   90.00
_cell.angle_gamma   90.00
#
_symmetry.space_group_name_H-M   'P 1'
#
loop_
_entity.id
_entity.type
_entity.pdbx_description
1 polymer ?
#
loop_
_entity_poly.entity_id
_entity_poly.type
_entity_poly.pdbx_seq_one_letter_code
_entity_poly.pdbx_strand_id
1 'polypeptide(L)'
;MQMTAVYACVRILSESIAGLPVHVYKYTDSGSKEKAIKHPLYRLIHNEPNLWIGDAMLQKTYTTDFLNKIRVKNNGLVPQYYVEGNHETIIPKEIYLQVQKELIRRRVVKTSANGKKRSYSCNHCFSQIIICGECGEMFRMLRWNNRGVKSIVWRCISRLESTGLECHARTINELILQDAVVKAINQMLGDKSSYQAQLQLNIASVIRASQATSVENIAEKLMALQQELIQKAQSKETYDEIADEIFRLRELRQQTTVDTAARDEQIKRINDLQDYISQQTVHLTEFDESLVRRWVKQITIWDDRITVELKSGVSIDVDA
;
A
#
# COMPACT_ATOMS: atom_id res chain seq x y z
N MET A 1 -2.55 33.72 -0.26
CA MET A 1 -3.69 33.30 0.60
C MET A 1 -4.82 32.58 -0.14
N GLN A 2 -4.94 32.69 -1.48
CA GLN A 2 -5.97 31.98 -2.26
C GLN A 2 -5.65 30.48 -2.49
N MET A 3 -4.37 30.09 -2.59
CA MET A 3 -3.97 28.70 -2.83
C MET A 3 -4.33 27.73 -1.70
N THR A 4 -4.29 28.19 -0.44
CA THR A 4 -4.64 27.36 0.73
C THR A 4 -6.13 27.05 0.79
N ALA A 5 -6.98 27.99 0.38
CA ALA A 5 -8.42 27.77 0.26
C ALA A 5 -8.75 26.80 -0.88
N VAL A 6 -8.09 26.94 -2.03
CA VAL A 6 -8.25 26.02 -3.16
C VAL A 6 -7.81 24.60 -2.78
N TYR A 7 -6.66 24.43 -2.12
CA TYR A 7 -6.22 23.12 -1.63
C TYR A 7 -7.14 22.51 -0.58
N ALA A 8 -7.69 23.33 0.33
CA ALA A 8 -8.69 22.87 1.29
C ALA A 8 -9.98 22.42 0.59
N CYS A 9 -10.47 23.17 -0.39
CA CYS A 9 -11.64 22.81 -1.19
C CYS A 9 -11.40 21.54 -2.03
N VAL A 10 -10.24 21.41 -2.68
CA VAL A 10 -9.88 20.21 -3.44
C VAL A 10 -9.76 19.01 -2.51
N ARG A 11 -9.20 19.17 -1.30
CA ARG A 11 -9.13 18.11 -0.29
C ARG A 11 -10.52 17.70 0.21
N ILE A 12 -11.40 18.66 0.49
CA ILE A 12 -12.78 18.39 0.91
C ILE A 12 -13.57 17.69 -0.20
N LEU A 13 -13.42 18.13 -1.46
CA LEU A 13 -14.06 17.51 -2.62
C LEU A 13 -13.52 16.09 -2.89
N SER A 14 -12.21 15.88 -2.80
CA SER A 14 -11.60 14.56 -3.01
C SER A 14 -11.87 13.59 -1.86
N GLU A 15 -11.97 14.06 -0.61
CA GLU A 15 -12.38 13.25 0.54
C GLU A 15 -13.87 12.88 0.50
N SER A 16 -14.74 13.76 -0.03
CA SER A 16 -16.16 13.46 -0.20
C SER A 16 -16.46 12.57 -1.42
N ILE A 17 -15.65 12.65 -2.48
CA ILE A 17 -15.66 11.69 -3.60
C ILE A 17 -15.15 10.30 -3.14
N ALA A 18 -14.26 10.23 -2.15
CA ALA A 18 -13.80 8.96 -1.56
C ALA A 18 -14.85 8.29 -0.65
N GLY A 19 -15.96 8.97 -0.32
CA GLY A 19 -17.09 8.44 0.45
C GLY A 19 -18.16 7.71 -0.38
N LEU A 20 -17.81 7.25 -1.58
CA LEU A 20 -18.70 6.47 -2.46
C LEU A 20 -19.28 5.23 -1.74
N PRO A 21 -20.54 4.87 -2.03
CA PRO A 21 -21.33 5.29 -3.18
C PRO A 21 -22.04 6.65 -3.00
N VAL A 22 -21.97 7.50 -4.03
CA VAL A 22 -22.66 8.79 -4.12
C VAL A 22 -24.12 8.49 -4.44
N HIS A 23 -25.03 9.10 -3.70
CA HIS A 23 -26.46 8.91 -3.86
C HIS A 23 -27.07 10.10 -4.62
N VAL A 24 -27.91 9.81 -5.62
CA VAL A 24 -28.73 10.84 -6.27
C VAL A 24 -29.96 11.10 -5.40
N TYR A 25 -30.21 12.35 -5.06
CA TYR A 25 -31.37 12.79 -4.28
C TYR A 25 -32.30 13.65 -5.13
N LYS A 26 -33.60 13.63 -4.82
CA LYS A 26 -34.60 14.57 -5.32
C LYS A 26 -35.25 15.29 -4.14
N TYR A 27 -35.68 16.53 -4.38
CA TYR A 27 -36.46 17.30 -3.41
C TYR A 27 -37.93 16.86 -3.49
N THR A 28 -38.58 16.72 -2.33
CA THR A 28 -40.02 16.54 -2.21
C THR A 28 -40.72 17.90 -2.20
N ASP A 29 -42.04 17.92 -2.43
CA ASP A 29 -42.84 19.16 -2.42
C ASP A 29 -42.83 19.86 -1.04
N SER A 30 -42.53 19.09 0.01
CA SER A 30 -42.30 19.57 1.38
C SER A 30 -40.89 20.11 1.66
N GLY A 31 -40.00 20.16 0.65
CA GLY A 31 -38.62 20.64 0.77
C GLY A 31 -37.63 19.63 1.36
N SER A 32 -38.08 18.42 1.72
CA SER A 32 -37.21 17.35 2.21
C SER A 32 -36.46 16.63 1.07
N LYS A 33 -35.36 15.95 1.36
CA LYS A 33 -34.57 15.22 0.36
C LYS A 33 -34.80 13.72 0.48
N GLU A 34 -35.15 13.07 -0.62
CA GLU A 34 -35.27 11.61 -0.69
C GLU A 34 -34.36 11.02 -1.77
N LYS A 35 -33.94 9.76 -1.60
CA LYS A 35 -33.08 9.08 -2.59
C LYS A 35 -33.88 8.87 -3.87
N ALA A 36 -33.36 9.37 -4.99
CA ALA A 36 -33.99 9.25 -6.30
C ALA A 36 -33.66 7.89 -6.94
N ILE A 37 -34.05 6.77 -6.30
CA ILE A 37 -33.66 5.40 -6.68
C ILE A 37 -34.05 5.06 -8.13
N LYS A 38 -35.17 5.63 -8.62
CA LYS A 38 -35.68 5.42 -9.97
C LYS A 38 -35.01 6.31 -11.03
N HIS A 39 -34.17 7.27 -10.64
CA HIS A 39 -33.51 8.19 -11.58
C HIS A 39 -32.42 7.46 -12.37
N PRO A 40 -32.30 7.66 -13.70
CA PRO A 40 -31.28 6.98 -14.51
C PRO A 40 -29.85 7.15 -13.95
N LEU A 41 -29.51 8.36 -13.51
CA LEU A 41 -28.21 8.65 -12.87
C LEU A 41 -27.98 7.91 -11.54
N TYR A 42 -29.04 7.54 -10.80
CA TYR A 42 -28.88 6.81 -9.55
C TYR A 42 -28.23 5.45 -9.81
N ARG A 43 -28.65 4.76 -10.88
CA ARG A 43 -28.05 3.49 -11.29
C ARG A 43 -26.59 3.66 -11.71
N LEU A 44 -26.31 4.68 -12.53
CA LEU A 44 -24.97 4.98 -13.04
C LEU A 44 -23.97 5.29 -11.91
N ILE A 45 -24.40 6.04 -10.89
CA ILE A 45 -23.52 6.55 -9.82
C ILE A 45 -23.46 5.58 -8.61
N HIS A 46 -24.50 4.79 -8.35
CA HIS A 46 -24.59 3.91 -7.19
C HIS A 46 -24.35 2.42 -7.51
N ASN A 47 -24.88 1.89 -8.62
CA ASN A 47 -25.00 0.45 -8.86
C ASN A 47 -24.14 -0.06 -10.02
N GLU A 48 -23.80 0.78 -10.98
CA GLU A 48 -22.91 0.43 -12.07
C GLU A 48 -21.46 0.50 -11.58
N PRO A 49 -20.68 -0.57 -11.80
CA PRO A 49 -19.35 -0.70 -11.23
C PRO A 49 -18.48 0.44 -11.77
N ASN A 50 -17.56 0.90 -10.93
CA ASN A 50 -16.56 1.91 -11.28
C ASN A 50 -15.90 1.56 -12.63
N LEU A 51 -16.22 2.33 -13.68
CA LEU A 51 -15.84 2.20 -15.11
C LEU A 51 -14.34 2.49 -15.39
N TRP A 52 -13.48 2.41 -14.38
CA TRP A 52 -12.11 2.86 -14.53
C TRP A 52 -11.23 1.80 -15.19
N ILE A 53 -11.74 0.57 -15.32
CA ILE A 53 -11.17 -0.52 -16.10
C ILE A 53 -12.22 -0.99 -17.12
N GLY A 54 -11.78 -1.41 -18.30
CA GLY A 54 -12.65 -1.84 -19.40
C GLY A 54 -13.43 -3.13 -19.14
N ASP A 55 -13.24 -3.73 -17.97
CA ASP A 55 -13.77 -5.04 -17.64
C ASP A 55 -15.24 -4.94 -17.18
N ALA A 56 -16.05 -5.93 -17.54
CA ALA A 56 -17.48 -5.98 -17.23
C ALA A 56 -17.83 -7.30 -16.53
N MET A 57 -18.60 -7.20 -15.44
CA MET A 57 -19.20 -8.37 -14.80
C MET A 57 -20.64 -8.52 -15.29
N LEU A 58 -20.91 -9.56 -16.06
CA LEU A 58 -22.23 -9.92 -16.58
C LEU A 58 -22.99 -10.78 -15.57
N GLN A 59 -24.31 -10.86 -15.74
CA GLN A 59 -25.19 -11.69 -14.90
C GLN A 59 -25.18 -11.38 -13.39
N LYS A 60 -24.98 -10.10 -13.05
CA LYS A 60 -25.12 -9.58 -11.67
C LYS A 60 -26.53 -9.73 -11.08
N THR A 61 -27.53 -9.90 -11.94
CA THR A 61 -28.90 -10.19 -11.55
C THR A 61 -29.42 -11.32 -12.43
N TYR A 62 -30.30 -12.15 -11.89
CA TYR A 62 -31.00 -13.19 -12.63
C TYR A 62 -32.50 -13.12 -12.33
N THR A 63 -33.29 -13.67 -13.23
CA THR A 63 -34.74 -13.74 -13.07
C THR A 63 -35.08 -14.99 -12.27
N THR A 64 -35.73 -14.84 -11.11
CA THR A 64 -36.11 -15.98 -10.25
C THR A 64 -37.34 -16.71 -10.78
N ASP A 65 -38.26 -15.97 -11.39
CA ASP A 65 -39.54 -16.48 -11.89
C ASP A 65 -39.87 -15.84 -13.24
N PHE A 66 -40.14 -16.69 -14.24
CA PHE A 66 -40.41 -16.30 -15.62
C PHE A 66 -41.78 -15.62 -15.78
N LEU A 67 -42.77 -15.96 -14.95
CA LEU A 67 -44.10 -15.32 -14.98
C LEU A 67 -44.02 -13.90 -14.43
N ASN A 68 -43.40 -13.76 -13.25
CA ASN A 68 -43.39 -12.51 -12.51
C ASN A 68 -42.27 -11.54 -12.94
N LYS A 69 -41.31 -12.01 -13.77
CA LYS A 69 -40.15 -11.25 -14.29
C LYS A 69 -39.36 -10.52 -13.18
N ILE A 70 -39.37 -11.08 -11.97
CA ILE A 70 -38.69 -10.51 -10.81
C ILE A 70 -37.18 -10.75 -10.99
N ARG A 71 -36.40 -9.67 -11.01
CA ARG A 71 -34.93 -9.73 -11.10
C ARG A 71 -34.33 -9.56 -9.71
N VAL A 72 -33.55 -10.54 -9.27
CA VAL A 72 -32.86 -10.52 -7.98
C VAL A 72 -31.35 -10.45 -8.22
N LYS A 73 -30.61 -9.86 -7.28
CA LYS A 73 -29.14 -9.89 -7.29
C LYS A 73 -28.65 -11.33 -7.26
N ASN A 74 -27.70 -11.62 -8.12
CA ASN A 74 -27.05 -12.91 -8.16
C ASN A 74 -25.94 -12.93 -7.10
N ASN A 75 -26.14 -13.68 -6.01
CA ASN A 75 -25.15 -13.85 -4.96
C ASN A 75 -24.34 -15.15 -5.12
N GLY A 76 -24.26 -15.68 -6.35
CA GLY A 76 -23.57 -16.95 -6.66
C GLY A 76 -24.51 -18.13 -6.93
N LEU A 77 -25.82 -17.90 -7.01
CA LEU A 77 -26.81 -18.94 -7.34
C LEU A 77 -26.79 -19.34 -8.81
N VAL A 78 -26.35 -18.43 -9.68
CA VAL A 78 -26.17 -18.66 -11.11
C VAL A 78 -24.76 -18.19 -11.49
N PRO A 79 -24.09 -18.79 -12.49
CA PRO A 79 -22.78 -18.29 -12.93
C PRO A 79 -22.77 -16.79 -13.20
N GLN A 80 -21.68 -16.12 -12.83
CA GLN A 80 -21.37 -14.75 -13.22
C GLN A 80 -20.20 -14.79 -14.17
N TYR A 81 -20.23 -13.97 -15.22
CA TYR A 81 -19.18 -13.94 -16.23
C TYR A 81 -18.41 -12.63 -16.13
N TYR A 82 -17.11 -12.73 -15.85
CA TYR A 82 -16.20 -11.60 -15.91
C TYR A 82 -15.61 -11.52 -17.32
N VAL A 83 -15.82 -10.39 -18.00
CA VAL A 83 -15.36 -10.13 -19.36
C VAL A 83 -14.30 -9.04 -19.30
N GLU A 84 -13.09 -9.33 -19.76
CA GLU A 84 -12.02 -8.33 -19.84
C GLU A 84 -12.17 -7.46 -21.09
N GLY A 85 -11.85 -6.16 -20.99
CA GLY A 85 -11.77 -5.27 -22.16
C GLY A 85 -13.08 -5.08 -22.93
N ASN A 86 -14.23 -5.18 -22.26
CA ASN A 86 -15.55 -5.01 -22.85
C ASN A 86 -15.79 -3.62 -23.47
N HIS A 87 -15.10 -2.58 -22.99
CA HIS A 87 -15.21 -1.22 -23.49
C HIS A 87 -13.89 -0.46 -23.30
N GLU A 88 -13.74 0.65 -24.02
CA GLU A 88 -12.56 1.51 -23.92
C GLU A 88 -12.38 2.03 -22.48
N THR A 89 -11.17 1.86 -21.96
CA THR A 89 -10.85 2.20 -20.58
C THR A 89 -10.62 3.70 -20.43
N ILE A 90 -11.26 4.32 -19.43
CA ILE A 90 -10.97 5.73 -19.08
C ILE A 90 -9.59 5.84 -18.41
N ILE A 91 -9.22 4.84 -17.60
CA ILE A 91 -7.92 4.76 -16.93
C ILE A 91 -7.26 3.44 -17.35
N PRO A 92 -5.98 3.46 -17.76
CA PRO A 92 -5.27 2.21 -18.05
C PRO A 92 -5.35 1.24 -16.86
N LYS A 93 -5.62 -0.05 -17.14
CA LYS A 93 -5.76 -1.11 -16.12
C LYS A 93 -4.57 -1.12 -15.16
N GLU A 94 -3.36 -0.88 -15.66
CA GLU A 94 -2.15 -0.79 -14.85
C GLU A 94 -2.22 0.33 -13.80
N ILE A 95 -2.56 1.56 -14.21
CA ILE A 95 -2.68 2.71 -13.31
C ILE A 95 -3.77 2.47 -12.28
N TYR A 96 -4.92 1.94 -12.69
CA TYR A 96 -5.99 1.58 -11.77
C TYR A 96 -5.52 0.59 -10.71
N LEU A 97 -4.83 -0.48 -11.12
CA LEU A 97 -4.30 -1.49 -10.21
C LEU A 97 -3.24 -0.91 -9.28
N GLN A 98 -2.37 -0.01 -9.75
CA GLN A 98 -1.40 0.71 -8.90
C GLN A 98 -2.13 1.54 -7.83
N VAL A 99 -3.19 2.25 -8.20
CA VAL A 99 -4.02 3.02 -7.24
C VAL A 99 -4.71 2.10 -6.24
N GLN A 100 -5.30 0.98 -6.68
CA GLN A 100 -5.90 0.01 -5.76
C GLN A 100 -4.88 -0.57 -4.78
N LYS A 101 -3.68 -0.92 -5.27
CA LYS A 101 -2.56 -1.36 -4.41
C LYS A 101 -2.19 -0.29 -3.39
N GLU A 102 -2.10 0.97 -3.80
CA GLU A 102 -1.80 2.09 -2.91
C GLU A 102 -2.92 2.33 -1.87
N LEU A 103 -4.19 2.19 -2.25
CA LEU A 103 -5.32 2.28 -1.30
C LEU A 103 -5.29 1.16 -0.26
N ILE A 104 -5.01 -0.08 -0.69
CA ILE A 104 -4.85 -1.22 0.21
C ILE A 104 -3.67 -0.98 1.15
N ARG A 105 -2.52 -0.54 0.63
CA ARG A 105 -1.32 -0.18 1.42
C ARG A 105 -1.64 0.88 2.47
N ARG A 106 -2.43 1.91 2.13
CA ARG A 106 -2.80 3.00 3.04
C ARG A 106 -3.76 2.59 4.15
N ARG A 107 -4.55 1.53 3.94
CA ARG A 107 -5.53 1.04 4.92
C ARG A 107 -4.87 0.61 6.22
N VAL A 108 -3.78 -0.14 6.11
CA VAL A 108 -2.97 -0.60 7.25
C VAL A 108 -1.52 -0.55 6.83
N VAL A 109 -0.84 0.53 7.19
CA VAL A 109 0.60 0.67 6.90
C VAL A 109 1.42 -0.13 7.88
N LYS A 110 1.02 -0.10 9.15
CA LYS A 110 1.76 -0.74 10.23
C LYS A 110 0.81 -1.15 11.34
N THR A 111 1.07 -2.32 11.89
CA THR A 111 0.39 -2.81 13.11
C THR A 111 1.33 -2.52 14.27
N SER A 112 0.84 -1.83 15.28
CA SER A 112 1.65 -1.56 16.46
C SER A 112 1.79 -2.79 17.36
N ALA A 113 2.74 -2.76 18.30
CA ALA A 113 2.98 -3.83 19.28
C ALA A 113 1.73 -4.19 20.09
N ASN A 114 0.84 -3.22 20.35
CA ASN A 114 -0.47 -3.45 20.99
C ASN A 114 -1.56 -4.04 20.06
N GLY A 115 -1.21 -4.44 18.82
CA GLY A 115 -2.14 -5.00 17.83
C GLY A 115 -2.98 -3.94 17.08
N LYS A 116 -2.86 -2.66 17.41
CA LYS A 116 -3.64 -1.60 16.75
C LYS A 116 -3.12 -1.32 15.34
N LYS A 117 -4.01 -1.47 14.36
CA LYS A 117 -3.75 -1.15 12.96
C LYS A 117 -3.69 0.38 12.78
N ARG A 118 -2.63 0.88 12.15
CA ARG A 118 -2.45 2.31 11.84
C ARG A 118 -2.59 2.53 10.34
N SER A 119 -3.51 3.41 9.96
CA SER A 119 -3.66 3.88 8.58
C SER A 119 -2.55 4.87 8.23
N TYR A 120 -2.25 5.00 6.94
CA TYR A 120 -1.24 5.94 6.47
C TYR A 120 -1.54 7.38 6.90
N SER A 121 -0.52 8.08 7.39
CA SER A 121 -0.55 9.52 7.62
C SER A 121 0.69 10.16 7.03
N CYS A 122 0.52 11.20 6.22
CA CYS A 122 1.61 11.97 5.61
C CYS A 122 1.81 13.34 6.29
N ASN A 123 1.25 13.54 7.47
CA ASN A 123 1.24 14.83 8.16
C ASN A 123 2.65 15.32 8.54
N HIS A 124 3.61 14.41 8.74
CA HIS A 124 5.00 14.71 9.06
C HIS A 124 5.94 13.63 8.50
N CYS A 125 7.17 13.98 8.11
CA CYS A 125 8.15 13.03 7.56
C CYS A 125 8.49 11.88 8.53
N PHE A 126 8.49 12.17 9.83
CA PHE A 126 8.73 11.20 10.91
C PHE A 126 7.48 10.43 11.41
N SER A 127 6.30 10.73 10.88
CA SER A 127 5.07 10.06 11.33
C SER A 127 5.11 8.56 11.01
N GLN A 128 4.80 7.72 12.02
CA GLN A 128 4.71 6.25 11.89
C GLN A 128 6.01 5.51 11.51
N ILE A 129 7.13 6.22 11.40
CA ILE A 129 8.45 5.61 11.17
C ILE A 129 9.29 5.48 12.44
N ILE A 130 9.00 6.26 13.49
CA ILE A 130 9.74 6.21 14.75
C ILE A 130 9.13 5.16 15.69
N ILE A 131 9.97 4.21 16.12
CA ILE A 131 9.62 3.07 16.97
C ILE A 131 10.47 3.07 18.23
N CYS A 132 9.86 2.66 19.34
CA CYS A 132 10.52 2.45 20.61
C CYS A 132 11.29 1.12 20.61
N GLY A 133 12.58 1.15 20.93
CA GLY A 133 13.38 -0.07 21.12
C GLY A 133 12.99 -0.85 22.38
N GLU A 134 12.48 -0.18 23.41
CA GLU A 134 12.10 -0.80 24.69
C GLU A 134 10.79 -1.60 24.58
N CYS A 135 9.70 -0.98 24.08
CA CYS A 135 8.36 -1.59 24.07
C CYS A 135 7.79 -1.88 22.68
N GLY A 136 8.49 -1.52 21.61
CA GLY A 136 8.06 -1.73 20.21
C GLY A 136 6.91 -0.82 19.73
N GLU A 137 6.36 0.03 20.59
CA GLU A 137 5.30 0.98 20.24
C GLU A 137 5.87 2.20 19.49
N MET A 138 5.04 2.91 18.73
CA MET A 138 5.48 4.07 17.97
C MET A 138 5.65 5.31 18.83
N PHE A 139 6.44 6.27 18.36
CA PHE A 139 6.45 7.61 18.90
C PHE A 139 5.38 8.49 18.24
N ARG A 140 4.79 9.39 19.03
CA ARG A 140 3.85 10.40 18.58
C ARG A 140 4.45 11.79 18.73
N MET A 141 4.25 12.60 17.69
CA MET A 141 4.59 14.01 17.69
C MET A 141 3.65 14.78 18.64
N LEU A 142 4.23 15.60 19.49
CA LEU A 142 3.55 16.52 20.40
C LEU A 142 4.12 17.92 20.19
N ARG A 143 3.25 18.93 20.33
CA ARG A 143 3.67 20.33 20.35
C ARG A 143 3.67 20.80 21.79
N TRP A 144 4.82 21.22 22.28
CA TRP A 144 4.97 21.82 23.59
C TRP A 144 5.09 23.33 23.46
N ASN A 145 4.53 24.03 24.43
CA ASN A 145 4.71 25.47 24.58
C ASN A 145 5.16 25.71 26.01
N ASN A 146 6.44 26.05 26.19
CA ASN A 146 7.01 26.35 27.50
C ASN A 146 7.43 27.81 27.52
N ARG A 147 6.78 28.62 28.36
CA ARG A 147 7.07 30.07 28.53
C ARG A 147 7.14 30.82 27.18
N GLY A 148 6.26 30.48 26.23
CA GLY A 148 6.21 31.09 24.90
C GLY A 148 7.11 30.43 23.84
N VAL A 149 8.02 29.54 24.25
CA VAL A 149 8.87 28.78 23.34
C VAL A 149 8.13 27.54 22.87
N LYS A 150 7.79 27.51 21.58
CA LYS A 150 7.17 26.36 20.92
C LYS A 150 8.26 25.36 20.53
N SER A 151 8.08 24.10 20.91
CA SER A 151 8.97 22.99 20.53
C SER A 151 8.15 21.79 20.08
N ILE A 152 8.71 21.01 19.15
CA ILE A 152 8.14 19.76 18.71
C ILE A 152 8.93 18.64 19.36
N VAL A 153 8.24 17.77 20.09
CA VAL A 153 8.83 16.64 20.78
C VAL A 153 8.11 15.35 20.42
N TRP A 154 8.82 14.24 20.53
CA TRP A 154 8.35 12.91 20.23
C TRP A 154 8.35 12.08 21.50
N ARG A 155 7.21 11.45 21.80
CA ARG A 155 7.07 10.55 22.97
C ARG A 155 6.46 9.23 22.55
N CYS A 156 6.96 8.14 23.13
CA CYS A 156 6.37 6.81 22.96
C CYS A 156 4.87 6.81 23.31
N ILE A 157 4.03 6.21 22.47
CA ILE A 157 2.58 6.16 22.69
C ILE A 157 2.24 5.40 23.97
N SER A 158 3.01 4.38 24.36
CA SER A 158 2.80 3.67 25.63
C SER A 158 2.94 4.57 26.86
N ARG A 159 3.67 5.68 26.75
CA ARG A 159 3.79 6.72 27.81
C ARG A 159 2.66 7.76 27.77
N LEU A 160 1.84 7.76 26.72
CA LEU A 160 0.78 8.75 26.49
C LEU A 160 -0.62 8.15 26.64
N GLU A 161 -0.78 6.88 26.30
CA GLU A 161 -2.05 6.14 26.28
C GLU A 161 -1.88 4.81 27.02
N SER A 162 -2.96 4.31 27.64
CA SER A 162 -2.97 3.00 28.27
C SER A 162 -2.93 1.89 27.21
N THR A 163 -1.72 1.50 26.82
CA THR A 163 -1.47 0.44 25.83
C THR A 163 -1.33 -0.95 26.44
N GLY A 164 -1.36 -1.05 27.78
CA GLY A 164 -1.06 -2.29 28.52
C GLY A 164 0.44 -2.60 28.62
N LEU A 165 1.30 -1.72 28.11
CA LEU A 165 2.75 -1.79 28.19
C LEU A 165 3.28 -0.66 29.07
N GLU A 166 4.18 -0.98 30.00
CA GLU A 166 4.96 0.02 30.74
C GLU A 166 6.24 0.33 29.94
N CYS A 167 6.59 1.61 29.84
CA CYS A 167 7.71 2.07 29.02
C CYS A 167 8.31 3.34 29.61
N HIS A 168 9.63 3.40 29.71
CA HIS A 168 10.37 4.51 30.29
C HIS A 168 11.16 5.31 29.26
N ALA A 169 11.09 4.92 27.99
CA ALA A 169 11.76 5.58 26.86
C ALA A 169 11.72 7.12 26.92
N ARG A 170 12.87 7.73 26.71
CA ARG A 170 13.08 9.18 26.79
C ARG A 170 12.21 9.99 25.82
N THR A 171 11.98 11.26 26.15
CA THR A 171 11.33 12.22 25.23
C THR A 171 12.38 12.80 24.30
N ILE A 172 12.16 12.78 22.99
CA ILE A 172 13.14 13.24 21.99
C ILE A 172 12.68 14.53 21.34
N ASN A 173 13.57 15.52 21.22
CA ASN A 173 13.31 16.73 20.44
C ASN A 173 13.45 16.43 18.95
N GLU A 174 12.58 17.01 18.12
CA GLU A 174 12.65 16.82 16.67
C GLU A 174 14.04 17.12 16.08
N LEU A 175 14.73 18.14 16.59
CA LEU A 175 16.06 18.51 16.10
C LEU A 175 17.09 17.38 16.27
N ILE A 176 16.97 16.57 17.33
CA ILE A 176 17.85 15.41 17.55
C ILE A 176 17.59 14.34 16.49
N LEU A 177 16.33 14.15 16.08
CA LEU A 177 15.98 13.20 15.03
C LEU A 177 16.48 13.67 13.65
N GLN A 178 16.37 14.97 13.38
CA GLN A 178 16.89 15.57 12.16
C GLN A 178 18.41 15.40 12.05
N ASP A 179 19.13 15.72 13.13
CA ASP A 179 20.59 15.55 13.23
C ASP A 179 21.01 14.07 13.10
N ALA A 180 20.31 13.16 13.78
CA ALA A 180 20.56 11.73 13.69
C ALA A 180 20.42 11.20 12.25
N VAL A 181 19.40 11.66 11.51
CA VAL A 181 19.24 11.27 10.10
C VAL A 181 20.36 11.84 9.23
N VAL A 182 20.73 13.11 9.41
CA VAL A 182 21.82 13.73 8.65
C VAL A 182 23.14 13.00 8.91
N LYS A 183 23.45 12.68 10.17
CA LYS A 183 24.62 11.88 10.55
C LYS A 183 24.61 10.50 9.92
N ALA A 184 23.48 9.78 9.99
CA ALA A 184 23.36 8.46 9.38
C ALA A 184 23.60 8.50 7.86
N ILE A 185 23.02 9.48 7.16
CA ILE A 185 23.22 9.63 5.72
C ILE A 185 24.66 10.03 5.41
N ASN A 186 25.28 10.91 6.20
CA ASN A 186 26.66 11.32 5.99
C ASN A 186 27.66 10.18 6.23
N GLN A 187 27.41 9.31 7.21
CA GLN A 187 28.21 8.11 7.44
C GLN A 187 28.11 7.16 6.25
N MET A 188 26.90 6.95 5.72
CA MET A 188 26.67 6.19 4.49
C MET A 188 27.41 6.79 3.28
N LEU A 189 27.42 8.13 3.15
CA LEU A 189 28.14 8.83 2.08
C LEU A 189 29.67 8.82 2.27
N GLY A 190 30.17 8.69 3.49
CA GLY A 190 31.60 8.57 3.80
C GLY A 190 32.16 7.20 3.42
N ASP A 191 31.43 6.13 3.74
CA ASP A 191 31.85 4.74 3.50
C ASP A 191 31.26 4.16 2.20
N LYS A 192 31.34 4.91 1.09
CA LYS A 192 30.67 4.54 -0.17
C LYS A 192 31.00 3.13 -0.65
N SER A 193 32.25 2.72 -0.55
CA SER A 193 32.72 1.41 -1.04
C SER A 193 32.14 0.25 -0.22
N SER A 194 32.19 0.36 1.10
CA SER A 194 31.59 -0.62 2.03
C SER A 194 30.08 -0.71 1.84
N TYR A 195 29.42 0.45 1.72
CA TYR A 195 27.98 0.52 1.54
C TYR A 195 27.55 -0.04 0.17
N GLN A 196 28.27 0.27 -0.91
CA GLN A 196 28.01 -0.31 -2.23
C GLN A 196 28.13 -1.84 -2.22
N ALA A 197 29.14 -2.40 -1.53
CA ALA A 197 29.30 -3.83 -1.39
C ALA A 197 28.13 -4.47 -0.62
N GLN A 198 27.67 -3.86 0.47
CA GLN A 198 26.50 -4.32 1.22
C GLN A 198 25.22 -4.28 0.38
N LEU A 199 25.00 -3.21 -0.40
CA LEU A 199 23.86 -3.13 -1.32
C LEU A 199 23.91 -4.22 -2.39
N GLN A 200 25.09 -4.51 -2.95
CA GLN A 200 25.25 -5.61 -3.92
C GLN A 200 24.96 -6.98 -3.29
N LEU A 201 25.37 -7.21 -2.04
CA LEU A 201 25.04 -8.44 -1.31
C LEU A 201 23.53 -8.59 -1.09
N ASN A 202 22.84 -7.49 -0.78
CA ASN A 202 21.39 -7.47 -0.63
C ASN A 202 20.69 -7.75 -1.96
N ILE A 203 21.17 -7.18 -3.07
CA ILE A 203 20.65 -7.51 -4.41
C ILE A 203 20.88 -9.00 -4.70
N ALA A 204 22.07 -9.53 -4.44
CA ALA A 204 22.41 -10.93 -4.69
C ALA A 204 21.62 -11.91 -3.82
N SER A 205 21.19 -11.52 -2.61
CA SER A 205 20.32 -12.36 -1.76
C SER A 205 18.88 -12.36 -2.28
N VAL A 206 18.36 -11.20 -2.71
CA VAL A 206 17.02 -11.08 -3.33
C VAL A 206 16.94 -11.86 -4.65
N ILE A 207 18.00 -11.81 -5.47
CA ILE A 207 18.09 -12.58 -6.72
C ILE A 207 18.22 -14.08 -6.44
N ARG A 208 19.03 -14.52 -5.47
CA ARG A 208 19.14 -15.97 -5.16
C ARG A 208 17.83 -16.59 -4.70
N ALA A 209 16.96 -15.83 -4.04
CA ALA A 209 15.62 -16.27 -3.68
C ALA A 209 14.68 -16.46 -4.88
N SER A 210 15.03 -15.97 -6.09
CA SER A 210 14.15 -16.02 -7.28
C SER A 210 14.23 -17.34 -8.07
N GLN A 211 15.36 -18.04 -8.02
CA GLN A 211 15.56 -19.27 -8.82
C GLN A 211 14.74 -20.47 -8.35
N ALA A 212 14.04 -20.39 -7.22
CA ALA A 212 13.31 -21.52 -6.64
C ALA A 212 12.00 -21.87 -7.39
N THR A 213 11.41 -20.94 -8.18
CA THR A 213 10.15 -21.18 -8.90
C THR A 213 10.05 -20.32 -10.16
N SER A 214 10.47 -20.85 -11.31
CA SER A 214 10.31 -20.18 -12.60
C SER A 214 8.82 -20.08 -12.98
N VAL A 215 8.40 -18.86 -13.35
CA VAL A 215 7.05 -18.59 -13.89
C VAL A 215 6.86 -19.28 -15.24
N GLU A 216 7.94 -19.43 -16.03
CA GLU A 216 7.91 -20.16 -17.31
C GLU A 216 7.52 -21.62 -17.12
N ASN A 217 8.11 -22.31 -16.13
CA ASN A 217 7.79 -23.70 -15.82
C ASN A 217 6.32 -23.91 -15.44
N ILE A 218 5.71 -22.92 -14.75
CA ILE A 218 4.28 -22.97 -14.41
C ILE A 218 3.41 -22.73 -15.64
N ALA A 219 3.84 -21.84 -16.55
CA ALA A 219 3.14 -21.57 -17.80
C ALA A 219 3.12 -22.80 -18.73
N GLU A 220 4.24 -23.51 -18.86
CA GLU A 220 4.32 -24.75 -19.65
C GLU A 220 3.39 -25.84 -19.11
N LYS A 221 3.40 -26.07 -17.78
CA LYS A 221 2.48 -27.03 -17.13
C LYS A 221 1.01 -26.65 -17.31
N LEU A 222 0.67 -25.37 -17.22
CA LEU A 222 -0.69 -24.89 -17.46
C LEU A 222 -1.15 -25.15 -18.89
N MET A 223 -0.29 -24.93 -19.89
CA MET A 223 -0.64 -25.23 -21.29
C MET A 223 -0.88 -26.72 -21.50
N ALA A 224 -0.02 -27.58 -20.96
CA ALA A 224 -0.16 -29.03 -21.06
C ALA A 224 -1.49 -29.53 -20.47
N LEU A 225 -1.82 -29.10 -19.23
CA LEU A 225 -3.06 -29.47 -18.57
C LEU A 225 -4.30 -28.91 -19.26
N GLN A 226 -4.23 -27.70 -19.83
CA GLN A 226 -5.32 -27.15 -20.63
C GLN A 226 -5.59 -27.98 -21.90
N GLN A 227 -4.53 -28.48 -22.54
CA GLN A 227 -4.66 -29.34 -23.71
C GLN A 227 -5.24 -30.72 -23.35
N GLU A 228 -4.81 -31.29 -22.22
CA GLU A 228 -5.37 -32.54 -21.68
C GLU A 228 -6.85 -32.40 -21.31
N LEU A 229 -7.25 -31.27 -20.72
CA LEU A 229 -8.64 -30.96 -20.40
C LEU A 229 -9.53 -30.93 -21.66
N ILE A 230 -9.05 -30.35 -22.76
CA ILE A 230 -9.77 -30.32 -24.05
C ILE A 230 -9.96 -31.75 -24.58
N GLN A 231 -8.95 -32.61 -24.49
CA GLN A 231 -9.03 -34.01 -24.93
C GLN A 231 -10.04 -34.81 -24.09
N LYS A 232 -9.99 -34.69 -22.74
CA LYS A 232 -10.93 -35.39 -21.86
C LYS A 232 -12.38 -34.90 -21.98
N ALA A 233 -12.56 -33.60 -22.25
CA ALA A 233 -13.87 -33.04 -22.55
C ALA A 233 -14.46 -33.62 -23.85
N GLN A 234 -13.63 -33.88 -24.86
CA GLN A 234 -14.05 -34.54 -26.10
C GLN A 234 -14.37 -36.03 -25.91
N SER A 235 -13.67 -36.73 -24.99
CA SER A 235 -13.91 -38.14 -24.69
C SER A 235 -15.01 -38.41 -23.65
N LYS A 236 -15.65 -37.37 -23.09
CA LYS A 236 -16.67 -37.44 -22.01
C LYS A 236 -16.17 -38.10 -20.71
N GLU A 237 -14.87 -38.03 -20.46
CA GLU A 237 -14.27 -38.50 -19.21
C GLU A 237 -14.37 -37.44 -18.10
N THR A 238 -14.29 -37.87 -16.84
CA THR A 238 -14.25 -36.96 -15.67
C THR A 238 -12.92 -36.21 -15.62
N TYR A 239 -12.97 -34.88 -15.52
CA TYR A 239 -11.80 -33.99 -15.60
C TYR A 239 -11.60 -33.10 -14.34
N ASP A 240 -12.34 -33.37 -13.26
CA ASP A 240 -12.35 -32.53 -12.05
C ASP A 240 -10.95 -32.35 -11.44
N GLU A 241 -10.13 -33.41 -11.40
CA GLU A 241 -8.74 -33.34 -10.90
C GLU A 241 -7.83 -32.43 -11.74
N ILE A 242 -8.02 -32.42 -13.06
CA ILE A 242 -7.27 -31.55 -13.98
C ILE A 242 -7.73 -30.10 -13.78
N ALA A 243 -9.03 -29.87 -13.61
CA ALA A 243 -9.57 -28.55 -13.34
C ALA A 243 -8.99 -27.98 -12.03
N ASP A 244 -8.99 -28.77 -10.95
CA ASP A 244 -8.44 -28.39 -9.66
C ASP A 244 -6.94 -28.06 -9.74
N GLU A 245 -6.15 -28.86 -10.47
CA GLU A 245 -4.72 -28.60 -10.64
C GLU A 245 -4.47 -27.34 -11.49
N ILE A 246 -5.27 -27.09 -12.52
CA ILE A 246 -5.23 -25.83 -13.28
C ILE A 246 -5.53 -24.64 -12.37
N PHE A 247 -6.51 -24.74 -11.48
CA PHE A 247 -6.82 -23.68 -10.51
C PHE A 247 -5.64 -23.42 -9.57
N ARG A 248 -5.05 -24.46 -8.98
CA ARG A 248 -3.87 -24.34 -8.10
C ARG A 248 -2.69 -23.71 -8.82
N LEU A 249 -2.37 -24.15 -10.03
CA LEU A 249 -1.25 -23.61 -10.80
C LEU A 249 -1.48 -22.15 -11.24
N ARG A 250 -2.73 -21.75 -11.51
CA ARG A 250 -3.07 -20.34 -11.78
C ARG A 250 -2.85 -19.48 -10.54
N GLU A 251 -3.30 -19.94 -9.38
CA GLU A 251 -3.09 -19.24 -8.10
C GLU A 251 -1.59 -19.13 -7.78
N LEU A 252 -0.85 -20.22 -7.91
CA LEU A 252 0.59 -20.26 -7.70
C LEU A 252 1.33 -19.32 -8.68
N ARG A 253 0.94 -19.32 -9.97
CA ARG A 253 1.49 -18.38 -10.97
C ARG A 253 1.22 -16.94 -10.58
N GLN A 254 0.00 -16.63 -10.17
CA GLN A 254 -0.38 -15.28 -9.75
C GLN A 254 0.43 -14.84 -8.52
N GLN A 255 0.57 -15.70 -7.52
CA GLN A 255 1.37 -15.44 -6.33
C GLN A 255 2.84 -15.23 -6.66
N THR A 256 3.43 -16.12 -7.47
CA THR A 256 4.82 -16.00 -7.93
C THR A 256 5.05 -14.71 -8.70
N THR A 257 4.11 -14.31 -9.58
CA THR A 257 4.18 -13.06 -10.35
C THR A 257 4.14 -11.84 -9.43
N VAL A 258 3.27 -11.84 -8.42
CA VAL A 258 3.18 -10.76 -7.43
C VAL A 258 4.47 -10.66 -6.62
N ASP A 259 5.03 -11.79 -6.19
CA ASP A 259 6.25 -11.81 -5.41
C ASP A 259 7.47 -11.36 -6.24
N THR A 260 7.56 -11.75 -7.51
CA THR A 260 8.60 -11.27 -8.43
C THR A 260 8.49 -9.76 -8.63
N ALA A 261 7.30 -9.23 -8.90
CA ALA A 261 7.10 -7.79 -9.07
C ALA A 261 7.47 -7.00 -7.79
N ALA A 262 7.15 -7.53 -6.60
CA ALA A 262 7.53 -6.92 -5.33
C ALA A 262 9.06 -6.89 -5.14
N ARG A 263 9.76 -7.95 -5.56
CA ARG A 263 11.23 -8.02 -5.53
C ARG A 263 11.86 -7.09 -6.56
N ASP A 264 11.34 -7.02 -7.79
CA ASP A 264 11.82 -6.10 -8.82
C ASP A 264 11.69 -4.65 -8.39
N GLU A 265 10.59 -4.29 -7.70
CA GLU A 265 10.43 -2.96 -7.10
C GLU A 265 11.48 -2.70 -6.01
N GLN A 266 11.82 -3.70 -5.18
CA GLN A 266 12.89 -3.58 -4.20
C GLN A 266 14.26 -3.39 -4.86
N ILE A 267 14.59 -4.19 -5.88
CA ILE A 267 15.84 -4.07 -6.64
C ILE A 267 15.94 -2.69 -7.30
N LYS A 268 14.86 -2.23 -7.95
CA LYS A 268 14.79 -0.90 -8.56
C LYS A 268 15.08 0.20 -7.53
N ARG A 269 14.46 0.13 -6.35
CA ARG A 269 14.74 1.09 -5.27
C ARG A 269 16.21 1.05 -4.88
N ILE A 270 16.81 -0.12 -4.69
CA ILE A 270 18.24 -0.25 -4.33
C ILE A 270 19.14 0.36 -5.42
N ASN A 271 18.83 0.14 -6.70
CA ASN A 271 19.59 0.74 -7.80
C ASN A 271 19.44 2.26 -7.83
N ASP A 272 18.22 2.78 -7.67
CA ASP A 272 17.98 4.23 -7.53
C ASP A 272 18.78 4.81 -6.34
N LEU A 273 18.99 4.00 -5.30
CA LEU A 273 19.81 4.37 -4.15
C LEU A 273 21.31 4.41 -4.49
N GLN A 274 21.82 3.39 -5.19
CA GLN A 274 23.21 3.35 -5.64
C GLN A 274 23.53 4.52 -6.56
N ASP A 275 22.65 4.82 -7.52
CA ASP A 275 22.84 5.91 -8.48
C ASP A 275 22.93 7.26 -7.76
N TYR A 276 22.04 7.53 -6.83
CA TYR A 276 22.08 8.78 -6.06
C TYR A 276 23.35 8.90 -5.20
N ILE A 277 23.78 7.84 -4.51
CA ILE A 277 25.01 7.86 -3.69
C ILE A 277 26.25 8.08 -4.57
N SER A 278 26.24 7.52 -5.78
CA SER A 278 27.34 7.71 -6.74
C SER A 278 27.46 9.17 -7.19
N GLN A 279 26.32 9.84 -7.41
CA GLN A 279 26.25 11.24 -7.85
C GLN A 279 26.58 12.25 -6.73
N GLN A 280 26.31 11.89 -5.47
CA GLN A 280 26.47 12.80 -4.34
C GLN A 280 27.95 12.98 -3.96
N THR A 281 28.53 14.16 -4.16
CA THR A 281 29.96 14.43 -3.85
C THR A 281 30.19 15.13 -2.52
N VAL A 282 29.15 15.69 -1.89
CA VAL A 282 29.25 16.53 -0.70
C VAL A 282 28.40 15.97 0.44
N HIS A 283 28.90 16.09 1.67
CA HIS A 283 28.14 15.81 2.89
C HIS A 283 26.91 16.72 3.00
N LEU A 284 25.81 16.18 3.51
CA LEU A 284 24.62 16.94 3.82
C LEU A 284 24.89 17.82 5.04
N THR A 285 24.69 19.12 4.89
CA THR A 285 24.79 20.10 5.99
C THR A 285 23.42 20.40 6.60
N GLU A 286 22.35 20.18 5.85
CA GLU A 286 20.98 20.49 6.24
C GLU A 286 20.08 19.25 6.13
N PHE A 287 19.05 19.23 6.96
CA PHE A 287 18.03 18.18 6.95
C PHE A 287 17.05 18.39 5.81
N ASP A 288 16.82 17.34 5.01
CA ASP A 288 15.80 17.32 3.96
C ASP A 288 14.74 16.23 4.22
N GLU A 289 13.49 16.67 4.39
CA GLU A 289 12.34 15.78 4.57
C GLU A 289 12.13 14.81 3.41
N SER A 290 12.50 15.21 2.19
CA SER A 290 12.35 14.40 0.98
C SER A 290 13.23 13.14 1.07
N LEU A 291 14.42 13.29 1.67
CA LEU A 291 15.35 12.18 1.87
C LEU A 291 14.82 11.19 2.90
N VAL A 292 14.21 11.67 4.00
CA VAL A 292 13.56 10.77 4.97
C VAL A 292 12.52 9.90 4.27
N ARG A 293 11.61 10.51 3.51
CA ARG A 293 10.52 9.78 2.83
C ARG A 293 11.04 8.81 1.78
N ARG A 294 12.12 9.16 1.08
CA ARG A 294 12.69 8.33 0.03
C ARG A 294 13.50 7.16 0.60
N TRP A 295 14.31 7.39 1.62
CA TRP A 295 15.39 6.48 2.03
C TRP A 295 15.16 5.77 3.36
N VAL A 296 14.54 6.43 4.34
CA VAL A 296 14.37 5.89 5.68
C VAL A 296 13.15 4.96 5.70
N LYS A 297 13.34 3.76 6.26
CA LYS A 297 12.27 2.78 6.51
C LYS A 297 11.72 2.94 7.91
N GLN A 298 12.61 3.01 8.91
CA GLN A 298 12.25 3.09 10.31
C GLN A 298 13.38 3.76 11.10
N ILE A 299 13.03 4.45 12.18
CA ILE A 299 13.99 4.95 13.18
C ILE A 299 13.63 4.28 14.50
N THR A 300 14.57 3.58 15.10
CA THR A 300 14.39 2.92 16.40
C THR A 300 15.14 3.69 17.47
N ILE A 301 14.42 4.12 18.51
CA ILE A 301 14.98 4.88 19.62
C ILE A 301 15.29 3.92 20.77
N TRP A 302 16.55 3.88 21.17
CA TRP A 302 17.02 3.24 22.40
C TRP A 302 17.34 4.32 23.44
N ASP A 303 17.73 3.89 24.64
CA ASP A 303 18.12 4.81 25.71
C ASP A 303 19.48 5.47 25.43
N ASP A 304 20.39 4.72 24.80
CA ASP A 304 21.79 5.08 24.55
C ASP A 304 22.12 5.42 23.09
N ARG A 305 21.25 5.04 22.13
CA ARG A 305 21.48 5.24 20.69
C ARG A 305 20.19 5.39 19.87
N ILE A 306 20.32 5.89 18.65
CA ILE A 306 19.27 5.97 17.64
C ILE A 306 19.68 5.13 16.43
N THR A 307 18.92 4.09 16.12
CA THR A 307 19.15 3.26 14.93
C THR A 307 18.30 3.76 13.78
N VAL A 308 18.91 4.16 12.68
CA VAL A 308 18.22 4.52 11.42
C VAL A 308 18.29 3.32 10.47
N GLU A 309 17.14 2.69 10.22
CA GLU A 309 17.00 1.63 9.23
C GLU A 309 16.59 2.23 7.88
N LEU A 310 17.39 1.98 6.85
CA LEU A 310 17.14 2.39 5.48
C LEU A 310 16.27 1.36 4.75
N LYS A 311 15.57 1.80 3.70
CA LYS A 311 14.77 0.91 2.84
C LYS A 311 15.60 -0.12 2.09
N SER A 312 16.92 0.09 1.99
CA SER A 312 17.90 -0.89 1.50
C SER A 312 18.10 -2.08 2.45
N GLY A 313 17.60 -2.00 3.69
CA GLY A 313 17.84 -2.99 4.75
C GLY A 313 19.07 -2.72 5.60
N VAL A 314 19.87 -1.68 5.29
CA VAL A 314 21.02 -1.31 6.12
C VAL A 314 20.57 -0.51 7.33
N SER A 315 21.12 -0.83 8.50
CA SER A 315 20.86 -0.13 9.76
C SER A 315 22.12 0.59 10.22
N ILE A 316 21.98 1.85 10.61
CA ILE A 316 23.08 2.71 11.06
C ILE A 316 22.75 3.19 12.47
N ASP A 317 23.62 2.90 13.41
CA ASP A 317 23.50 3.38 14.79
C ASP A 317 24.19 4.74 14.91
N VAL A 318 23.47 5.71 15.48
CA VAL A 318 23.96 7.05 15.76
C VAL A 318 23.82 7.30 17.26
N ASP A 319 24.88 7.84 17.87
CA ASP A 319 24.87 8.21 19.29
C ASP A 319 23.81 9.28 19.57
N ALA A 320 23.15 9.11 20.70
CA ALA A 320 21.83 9.66 21.03
C ALA A 320 21.85 10.94 21.87
#